data_AF-A0A8K0CVE1-F1
#
_entry.id   AF-A0A8K0CVE1-F1
#
_cell.length_a   1.000
_cell.length_b   1.000
_cell.length_c   1.000
_cell.angle_alpha   90.00
_cell.angle_beta   90.00
_cell.angle_gamma   90.00
#
_symmetry.space_group_name_H-M   'P 1'
#
loop_
_entity.id
_entity.type
_entity.pdbx_description
1 polymer ?
#
loop_
_entity_poly.entity_id
_entity_poly.type
_entity_poly.pdbx_seq_one_letter_code
_entity_poly.pdbx_strand_id
1 'polypeptide(L)'
;IVIQNGVLLNERAKVLKQWREHFSLLLNCETRDAATESSNEEPEQEETVPSTTEEVNKAIQSVARNKSPRSDGISAELFKYGRQMLATLFHNC
;
A
#
# COMPACT_ATOMS: atom_id res chain seq x y z
N ILE A 1 20.99 15.05 -0.82
CA ILE A 1 20.42 16.38 -1.10
C ILE A 1 19.10 16.45 -0.36
N VAL A 2 18.82 17.54 0.35
CA VAL A 2 17.55 17.77 1.07
C VAL A 2 17.11 19.19 0.76
N ILE A 3 15.82 19.44 0.59
CA ILE A 3 15.27 20.79 0.40
C ILE A 3 14.59 21.19 1.69
N GLN A 4 14.97 22.33 2.26
CA GLN A 4 14.38 22.89 3.47
C GLN A 4 14.02 24.35 3.22
N ASN A 5 12.74 24.71 3.39
CA ASN A 5 12.22 26.07 3.18
C ASN A 5 12.60 26.67 1.81
N GLY A 6 12.59 25.85 0.75
CA GLY A 6 12.97 26.27 -0.60
C GLY A 6 14.47 26.39 -0.85
N VAL A 7 15.32 26.09 0.14
CA VAL A 7 16.78 26.09 0.01
C VAL A 7 17.30 24.68 -0.22
N LEU A 8 18.16 24.51 -1.22
CA LEU A 8 18.82 23.25 -1.54
C LEU A 8 20.03 23.02 -0.62
N LEU A 9 19.96 22.00 0.23
CA LEU A 9 21.10 21.54 1.04
C LEU A 9 21.82 20.40 0.31
N ASN A 10 23.05 20.66 -0.13
CA ASN A 10 23.92 19.68 -0.78
C ASN A 10 25.11 19.23 0.10
N GLU A 11 25.38 19.94 1.20
CA GLU A 11 26.45 19.60 2.13
C GLU A 11 26.11 18.33 2.92
N ARG A 12 26.99 17.32 2.86
CA ARG A 12 26.74 16.00 3.48
C ARG A 12 26.41 16.09 4.98
N ALA A 13 27.12 16.94 5.72
CA ALA A 13 26.89 17.10 7.16
C ALA A 13 25.49 17.68 7.46
N LYS A 14 25.05 18.68 6.68
CA LYS A 14 23.72 19.30 6.82
C LYS A 14 22.61 18.33 6.43
N VAL A 15 22.81 17.58 5.35
CA VAL A 15 21.88 16.53 4.90
C VAL A 15 21.71 15.46 5.99
N LEU A 16 22.80 14.94 6.56
CA LEU A 16 22.73 13.93 7.61
C LEU A 16 22.07 14.45 8.90
N LYS A 17 22.31 15.71 9.26
CA LYS A 17 21.64 16.34 10.40
C LYS A 17 20.12 16.43 10.20
N GLN A 18 19.69 16.86 9.01
CA GLN A 18 18.26 16.94 8.68
C GLN A 18 17.58 15.56 8.70
N TRP A 19 18.20 14.54 8.15
CA TRP A 19 17.67 13.17 8.21
C TRP A 19 17.56 12.65 9.64
N ARG A 20 18.56 12.92 10.48
CA ARG A 20 18.54 12.53 11.89
C ARG A 20 17.37 13.18 12.64
N GLU A 21 17.18 14.48 12.46
CA GLU A 21 16.08 15.23 13.10
C GLU A 21 14.72 14.71 12.64
N HIS A 22 14.54 14.52 11.32
CA HIS A 22 13.30 14.02 10.73
C HIS A 22 12.92 12.63 11.25
N PHE A 23 13.86 11.67 11.20
CA PHE A 23 13.60 10.31 11.66
C PHE A 23 13.51 10.20 13.17
N SER A 24 14.20 11.05 13.92
CA SER A 24 14.04 11.08 15.38
C SER A 24 12.62 11.46 15.78
N LEU A 25 12.01 12.43 15.10
CA LEU A 25 10.61 12.80 15.34
C LEU A 25 9.65 11.69 14.90
N LEU A 26 9.91 11.08 13.74
CA LEU A 26 9.01 10.06 13.18
C LEU A 26 9.05 8.74 13.97
N LEU A 27 10.23 8.30 14.40
CA LEU A 27 10.44 6.97 14.99
C LEU A 27 10.40 6.97 16.52
N ASN A 28 10.71 8.11 17.16
CA ASN A 28 10.69 8.22 18.61
C ASN A 28 9.44 8.96 19.14
N CYS A 29 8.42 9.16 18.30
CA CYS A 29 7.15 9.72 18.77
C CYS A 29 6.45 8.71 19.69
N GLU A 30 6.20 9.11 20.94
CA GLU A 30 5.52 8.28 21.96
C GLU A 30 4.03 8.05 21.65
N THR A 31 3.45 8.73 20.65
CA THR A 31 2.08 8.49 20.20
C THR A 31 2.03 7.31 19.23
N ARG A 32 2.44 6.12 19.69
CA ARG A 32 2.12 4.88 18.97
C ARG A 32 0.65 4.47 19.14
N ASP A 33 -0.05 5.07 20.10
CA ASP A 33 -1.41 4.68 20.47
C ASP A 33 -2.53 5.47 19.77
N ALA A 34 -2.22 6.53 19.02
CA ALA A 34 -3.26 7.38 18.39
C ALA A 34 -3.49 7.11 16.89
N ALA A 35 -2.67 6.26 16.26
CA ALA A 35 -2.77 5.96 14.83
C ALA A 35 -3.52 4.65 14.53
N THR A 36 -4.08 4.01 15.56
CA THR A 36 -4.84 2.75 15.45
C THR A 36 -6.26 2.90 16.00
N GLU A 37 -6.85 4.09 15.87
CA GLU A 37 -8.29 4.16 15.66
C GLU A 37 -8.53 3.71 14.21
N SER A 38 -8.31 2.41 13.96
CA SER A 38 -8.93 1.77 12.80
C SER A 38 -10.41 1.95 13.03
N SER A 39 -11.03 2.87 12.27
CA SER A 39 -12.48 2.97 12.18
C SER A 39 -12.96 1.56 11.89
N ASN A 40 -13.46 0.89 12.92
CA ASN A 40 -13.99 -0.45 12.87
C ASN A 40 -15.44 -0.37 12.37
N GLU A 41 -15.65 0.48 11.35
CA GLU A 41 -16.83 0.44 10.52
C GLU A 41 -16.63 -0.77 9.63
N GLU A 42 -17.14 -1.90 10.12
CA GLU A 42 -17.47 -3.03 9.27
C GLU A 42 -18.30 -2.46 8.11
N PRO A 43 -17.79 -2.48 6.86
CA PRO A 43 -18.55 -1.94 5.75
C PRO A 43 -19.87 -2.72 5.72
N GLU A 44 -20.97 -1.97 5.78
CA GLU A 44 -22.31 -2.50 5.61
C GLU A 44 -22.27 -3.46 4.43
N GLN A 45 -22.46 -4.76 4.69
CA GLN A 45 -22.38 -5.79 3.67
C GLN A 45 -23.55 -5.58 2.71
N GLU A 46 -23.38 -4.69 1.74
CA GLU A 46 -24.21 -4.67 0.54
C GLU A 46 -24.15 -6.09 -0.03
N GLU A 47 -25.32 -6.70 -0.25
CA GLU A 47 -25.42 -7.97 -0.95
C GLU A 47 -24.80 -7.80 -2.34
N THR A 48 -23.51 -8.14 -2.46
CA THR A 48 -22.79 -8.02 -3.71
C THR A 48 -23.30 -9.09 -4.67
N VAL A 49 -23.62 -8.67 -5.88
CA VAL A 49 -23.92 -9.55 -7.01
C VAL A 49 -22.80 -10.60 -7.14
N PRO A 50 -23.13 -11.89 -7.37
CA PRO A 50 -22.11 -12.92 -7.53
C PRO A 50 -21.16 -12.52 -8.66
N SER A 51 -19.88 -12.39 -8.33
CA SER A 51 -18.89 -11.92 -9.30
C SER A 51 -18.77 -12.91 -10.45
N THR A 52 -18.93 -12.40 -11.67
CA THR A 52 -18.80 -13.22 -12.87
C THR A 52 -17.32 -13.52 -13.13
N THR A 53 -17.01 -14.67 -13.72
CA THR A 53 -15.63 -15.07 -14.07
C THR A 53 -14.90 -14.02 -14.93
N GLU A 54 -15.63 -13.26 -15.74
CA GLU A 54 -15.10 -12.15 -16.54
C GLU A 54 -14.65 -10.95 -15.69
N GLU A 55 -15.41 -10.61 -14.64
CA GLU A 55 -15.08 -9.52 -13.72
C GLU A 55 -13.82 -9.83 -12.92
N VAL A 56 -13.73 -11.06 -12.41
CA VAL A 56 -12.54 -11.57 -11.71
C VAL A 56 -11.31 -11.50 -12.62
N ASN A 57 -11.44 -11.93 -13.89
CA ASN A 57 -10.35 -11.84 -14.86
C ASN A 57 -9.95 -10.39 -15.16
N LYS A 58 -10.92 -9.47 -15.27
CA LYS A 58 -10.66 -8.05 -15.49
C LYS A 58 -9.94 -7.41 -14.30
N ALA A 59 -10.33 -7.77 -13.08
CA ALA A 59 -9.66 -7.33 -11.86
C ALA A 59 -8.22 -7.84 -11.78
N ILE A 60 -8.01 -9.14 -12.05
CA ILE A 60 -6.67 -9.74 -12.07
C ILE A 60 -5.77 -9.08 -13.13
N GLN A 61 -6.28 -8.83 -14.33
CA GLN A 61 -5.53 -8.12 -15.38
C GLN A 61 -5.19 -6.67 -14.97
N SER A 62 -6.09 -5.99 -14.27
CA SER A 62 -5.86 -4.63 -13.77
C SER A 62 -4.72 -4.58 -12.75
N VAL A 63 -4.65 -5.58 -11.85
CA VAL A 63 -3.60 -5.66 -10.82
C VAL A 63 -2.25 -6.11 -11.40
N ALA A 64 -2.26 -7.01 -12.38
CA ALA A 64 -1.06 -7.51 -13.04
C ALA A 64 -0.24 -6.44 -13.81
N ARG A 65 -0.79 -5.23 -14.02
CA ARG A 65 -0.13 -4.12 -14.74
C ARG A 65 0.93 -3.37 -13.90
N ASN A 66 1.84 -4.10 -13.26
CA ASN A 66 2.91 -3.55 -12.42
C ASN A 66 2.41 -2.55 -11.37
N LYS A 67 1.21 -2.77 -10.84
CA LYS A 67 0.74 -1.95 -9.71
C LYS A 67 1.65 -2.24 -8.52
N SER A 68 1.93 -1.20 -7.74
CA SER A 68 2.63 -1.38 -6.46
C SER A 68 1.78 -2.27 -5.55
N PRO A 69 2.39 -3.16 -4.76
CA PRO A 69 1.68 -3.86 -3.70
C PRO A 69 0.93 -2.84 -2.84
N ARG A 70 -0.34 -3.10 -2.54
CA ARG A 70 -1.09 -2.26 -1.60
C ARG A 70 -0.63 -2.63 -0.18
N SER A 71 -1.31 -2.11 0.84
CA SER A 71 -1.12 -2.52 2.25
C SER A 71 -1.24 -4.03 2.48
N ASP A 72 -1.84 -4.76 1.53
CA ASP A 72 -1.92 -6.22 1.50
C ASP A 72 -0.58 -6.91 1.20
N GLY A 73 0.44 -6.19 0.72
CA GLY A 73 1.75 -6.75 0.41
C GLY A 73 1.77 -7.69 -0.81
N ILE A 74 0.68 -7.78 -1.56
CA ILE A 74 0.56 -8.71 -2.69
C ILE A 74 1.19 -8.09 -3.95
N SER A 75 2.24 -8.72 -4.47
CA SER A 75 2.92 -8.25 -5.67
C SER A 75 2.13 -8.55 -6.96
N ALA A 76 2.17 -7.62 -7.91
CA ALA A 76 1.59 -7.80 -9.24
C ALA A 76 2.12 -9.05 -9.98
N GLU A 77 3.34 -9.50 -9.66
CA GLU A 77 3.91 -10.73 -10.21
C GLU A 77 3.09 -11.97 -9.85
N LEU A 78 2.50 -12.02 -8.65
CA LEU A 78 1.63 -13.13 -8.24
C LEU A 78 0.42 -13.26 -9.18
N PHE A 79 -0.16 -12.13 -9.58
CA PHE A 79 -1.27 -12.11 -10.53
C PHE A 79 -0.84 -12.41 -11.97
N LYS A 80 0.40 -12.07 -12.36
CA LYS A 80 0.91 -12.40 -13.70
C LYS A 80 1.08 -13.91 -13.89
N TYR A 81 1.68 -14.59 -12.91
CA TYR A 81 2.02 -16.01 -13.00
C TYR A 81 0.93 -16.94 -12.44
N GLY A 82 0.22 -16.54 -11.38
CA GLY A 82 -0.81 -17.33 -10.70
C GLY A 82 -2.23 -17.15 -11.25
N ARG A 83 -2.39 -16.53 -12.42
CA ARG A 83 -3.66 -16.02 -12.96
C ARG A 83 -4.81 -17.03 -12.96
N GLN A 84 -4.55 -18.26 -13.43
CA GLN A 84 -5.57 -19.30 -13.55
C GLN A 84 -6.02 -19.81 -12.18
N MET A 85 -5.06 -20.09 -11.29
CA MET A 85 -5.35 -20.53 -9.92
C MET A 85 -6.13 -19.47 -9.13
N LEU A 86 -5.73 -18.20 -9.26
CA LEU A 86 -6.39 -17.08 -8.58
C LEU A 86 -7.80 -16.81 -9.12
N ALA A 87 -8.01 -16.94 -10.42
CA ALA A 87 -9.34 -16.77 -11.01
C ALA A 87 -10.33 -17.82 -10.50
N THR A 88 -9.90 -19.07 -10.37
CA THR A 88 -10.73 -20.14 -9.76
C THR A 88 -10.90 -19.93 -8.27
N LEU A 89 -9.87 -19.52 -7.54
CA LEU A 89 -9.95 -19.28 -6.09
C LEU A 89 -10.95 -18.17 -5.77
N PHE A 90 -10.84 -17.02 -6.44
CA PHE A 90 -11.72 -15.87 -6.18
C PHE A 90 -13.16 -16.06 -6.65
N HIS A 91 -13.40 -16.93 -7.64
CA HIS A 91 -14.76 -17.21 -8.12
C HIS A 91 -15.52 -18.23 -7.24
N ASN A 92 -14.81 -19.04 -6.44
CA ASN A 92 -15.41 -20.06 -5.57
C ASN A 92 -15.42 -19.67 -4.08
N CYS A 93 -15.05 -18.43 -3.75
CA CYS A 93 -15.23 -17.85 -2.41
C CYS A 93 -16.63 -17.28 -2.25
#